data_AF-A0A0L0F193-F1
#
_entry.id   AF-A0A0L0F193-F1
#
_cell.length_a   1.000
_cell.length_b   1.000
_cell.length_c   1.000
_cell.angle_alpha   90.00
_cell.angle_beta   90.00
_cell.angle_gamma   90.00
#
_symmetry.space_group_name_H-M   'P 1'
#
loop_
_entity.id
_entity.type
_entity.pdbx_description
1 polymer ?
#
loop_
_entity_poly.entity_id
_entity_poly.type
_entity_poly.pdbx_seq_one_letter_code
_entity_poly.pdbx_strand_id
1 'polypeptide(L)'
;WEQYTDSTGDPHVVLMKSVFELKDDSSAMTGVSYERAARLLTDGLEEELYDEILEKYDLYKAGKEFVLIEGGSLSDELVGTDINSRIANTLDAPSMCG
;
A
#
# COMPACT_ATOMS: atom_id res chain seq x y z
N TRP A 1 22.97 -9.57 -8.30
CA TRP A 1 21.57 -9.42 -7.90
C TRP A 1 20.95 -8.43 -8.86
N GLU A 2 20.51 -8.93 -10.00
CA GLU A 2 20.02 -8.10 -11.11
C GLU A 2 18.61 -7.60 -10.77
N GLN A 3 18.47 -6.28 -10.75
CA GLN A 3 17.18 -5.60 -10.74
C GLN A 3 16.46 -5.95 -12.04
N TYR A 4 15.40 -6.75 -11.95
CA TYR A 4 14.45 -6.92 -13.04
C TYR A 4 13.62 -5.65 -13.15
N THR A 5 14.10 -4.72 -13.97
CA THR A 5 13.30 -3.60 -14.47
C THR A 5 12.51 -4.10 -15.67
N ASP A 6 11.35 -4.71 -15.43
CA ASP A 6 10.26 -4.65 -16.40
C ASP A 6 9.38 -3.46 -16.03
N SER A 7 9.49 -2.43 -16.85
CA SER A 7 8.97 -1.09 -16.62
C SER A 7 7.45 -1.05 -16.77
N THR A 8 6.71 -0.95 -15.66
CA THR A 8 5.41 -0.22 -15.51
C THR A 8 4.66 -0.48 -14.20
N GLY A 9 5.16 -1.29 -13.25
CA GLY A 9 4.45 -1.54 -11.99
C GLY A 9 5.35 -1.89 -10.80
N ASP A 10 4.77 -1.80 -9.60
CA ASP A 10 5.41 -2.25 -8.35
C ASP A 10 5.81 -3.74 -8.45
N PRO A 11 7.07 -4.13 -8.19
CA PRO A 11 7.53 -5.51 -8.28
C PRO A 11 6.72 -6.49 -7.43
N HIS A 12 6.22 -6.07 -6.27
CA HIS A 12 5.41 -6.90 -5.40
C HIS A 12 4.03 -7.12 -6.01
N VAL A 13 3.42 -6.10 -6.61
CA VAL A 13 2.17 -6.24 -7.37
C VAL A 13 2.36 -7.19 -8.55
N VAL A 14 3.44 -7.05 -9.30
CA VAL A 14 3.76 -7.95 -10.43
C VAL A 14 3.88 -9.39 -9.95
N LEU A 15 4.61 -9.62 -8.85
CA LEU A 15 4.75 -10.93 -8.24
C LEU A 15 3.39 -11.51 -7.82
N MET A 16 2.60 -10.75 -7.05
CA MET A 16 1.30 -11.19 -6.56
C MET A 16 0.34 -11.55 -7.70
N LYS A 17 0.32 -10.74 -8.76
CA LYS A 17 -0.49 -11.04 -9.96
C LYS A 17 -0.06 -12.32 -10.64
N SER A 18 1.25 -12.57 -10.76
CA SER A 18 1.76 -13.79 -11.38
C SER A 18 1.48 -15.05 -10.56
N VAL A 19 1.58 -14.98 -9.23
CA VAL A 19 1.42 -16.13 -8.33
C VAL A 19 -0.06 -16.49 -8.15
N PHE A 20 -0.93 -15.48 -8.03
CA PHE A 20 -2.35 -15.67 -7.73
C PHE A 20 -3.26 -15.47 -8.96
N GLU A 21 -2.68 -15.30 -10.15
CA GLU A 21 -3.39 -15.09 -11.43
C GLU A 21 -4.42 -13.94 -11.37
N LEU A 22 -4.10 -12.88 -10.63
CA LEU A 22 -5.00 -11.74 -10.43
C LEU A 22 -5.16 -10.96 -11.74
N LYS A 23 -6.42 -10.69 -12.10
CA LYS A 23 -6.80 -10.02 -13.36
C LYS A 23 -6.98 -8.51 -13.21
N ASP A 24 -6.97 -8.00 -11.98
CA ASP A 24 -7.12 -6.59 -11.68
C ASP A 24 -6.00 -5.76 -12.33
N ASP A 25 -6.29 -4.49 -12.63
CA ASP A 25 -5.27 -3.57 -13.12
C ASP A 25 -4.22 -3.30 -12.03
N SER A 26 -2.94 -3.29 -12.40
CA SER A 26 -1.85 -3.13 -11.42
C SER A 26 -1.92 -1.77 -10.70
N SER A 27 -2.45 -0.73 -11.35
CA SER A 27 -2.61 0.60 -10.73
C SER A 27 -3.70 0.63 -9.66
N ALA A 28 -4.68 -0.29 -9.71
CA ALA A 28 -5.71 -0.43 -8.69
C ALA A 28 -5.21 -1.17 -7.44
N MET A 29 -4.06 -1.85 -7.55
CA MET A 29 -3.44 -2.62 -6.46
C MET A 29 -2.43 -1.80 -5.65
N THR A 30 -2.24 -0.52 -5.99
CA THR A 30 -1.38 0.40 -5.26
C THR A 30 -2.25 1.44 -4.54
N GLY A 31 -2.09 1.56 -3.22
CA GLY A 31 -2.76 2.60 -2.44
C GLY A 31 -2.22 3.99 -2.79
N VAL A 32 -0.99 4.26 -2.37
CA VAL A 32 -0.28 5.51 -2.62
C VAL A 32 1.15 5.21 -3.05
N SER A 33 1.70 5.96 -4.02
CA SER A 33 3.09 5.79 -4.43
C SER A 33 4.06 6.26 -3.34
N TYR A 34 5.28 5.72 -3.33
CA TYR A 34 6.31 6.13 -2.38
C TYR A 34 6.56 7.65 -2.43
N GLU A 35 6.66 8.24 -3.63
CA GLU A 35 6.91 9.67 -3.79
C GLU A 35 5.76 10.52 -3.25
N ARG A 36 4.51 10.08 -3.43
CA ARG A 36 3.33 10.77 -2.91
C ARG A 36 3.27 10.66 -1.39
N ALA A 37 3.51 9.48 -0.83
CA ALA A 37 3.56 9.26 0.60
C ALA A 37 4.66 10.11 1.26
N ALA A 38 5.88 10.10 0.71
CA ALA A 38 6.99 10.89 1.22
C ALA A 38 6.71 12.40 1.22
N ARG A 39 6.05 12.92 0.17
CA ARG A 39 5.63 14.33 0.10
C ARG A 39 4.61 14.68 1.18
N LEU A 40 3.53 13.90 1.29
CA LEU A 40 2.49 14.13 2.28
C LEU A 40 3.04 14.11 3.71
N LEU A 41 3.93 13.17 4.02
CA LEU A 41 4.59 13.12 5.33
C LEU A 41 5.50 14.33 5.57
N THR A 42 6.30 14.73 4.57
CA THR A 42 7.19 15.90 4.69
C THR A 42 6.41 17.19 4.90
N ASP A 43 5.20 17.29 4.32
CA ASP A 43 4.31 18.44 4.44
C ASP A 43 3.44 18.39 5.72
N GLY A 44 3.56 17.35 6.55
CA GLY A 44 2.76 17.17 7.77
C GLY A 44 1.30 16.79 7.51
N LEU A 45 1.00 16.27 6.32
CA LEU A 45 -0.33 15.89 5.84
C LEU A 45 -0.58 14.38 6.04
N GLU A 46 -0.28 13.88 7.24
CA GLU A 46 -0.44 12.46 7.59
C GLU A 46 -1.90 11.98 7.49
N GLU A 47 -2.86 12.82 7.88
CA GLU A 47 -4.29 12.51 7.77
C GLU A 47 -4.73 12.39 6.30
N GLU A 48 -4.22 13.24 5.41
CA GLU A 48 -4.53 13.15 3.98
C GLU A 48 -3.96 11.86 3.37
N LEU A 49 -2.73 11.49 3.74
CA LEU A 49 -2.15 10.20 3.34
C LEU A 49 -3.01 9.03 3.80
N TYR A 50 -3.46 9.08 5.05
CA TYR A 50 -4.28 8.06 5.65
C TYR A 50 -5.63 7.91 4.93
N ASP A 51 -6.33 9.01 4.69
CA ASP A 51 -7.60 9.03 3.97
C ASP A 51 -7.44 8.54 2.53
N GLU A 52 -6.36 8.94 1.84
CA GLU A 52 -6.07 8.50 0.46
C GLU A 52 -5.86 6.98 0.40
N ILE A 53 -5.17 6.38 1.39
CA ILE A 53 -4.98 4.92 1.47
C ILE A 53 -6.31 4.21 1.70
N LEU A 54 -7.15 4.69 2.63
CA LEU A 54 -8.44 4.06 2.92
C LEU A 54 -9.41 4.14 1.74
N GLU A 55 -9.48 5.29 1.07
CA GLU A 55 -10.33 5.46 -0.13
C GLU A 55 -9.93 4.45 -1.22
N LYS A 56 -8.63 4.29 -1.46
CA LYS A 56 -8.11 3.33 -2.45
C LYS A 56 -8.41 1.89 -2.05
N TYR A 57 -8.25 1.56 -0.77
CA TYR A 57 -8.61 0.24 -0.25
C TYR A 57 -10.10 -0.06 -0.47
N ASP A 58 -10.99 0.86 -0.12
CA ASP A 58 -12.44 0.66 -0.27
C ASP A 58 -12.84 0.45 -1.74
N LEU A 59 -12.25 1.22 -2.65
CA LEU A 59 -12.45 1.04 -4.09
C LEU A 59 -11.94 -0.33 -4.56
N TYR A 60 -10.76 -0.76 -4.10
CA TYR A 60 -10.19 -2.03 -4.51
C TYR A 60 -10.90 -3.25 -3.91
N LYS A 61 -11.40 -3.14 -2.67
CA LYS A 61 -12.13 -4.19 -1.95
C LYS A 61 -13.47 -4.52 -2.60
N ALA A 62 -14.08 -3.59 -3.33
CA ALA A 62 -15.38 -3.78 -3.95
C ALA A 62 -15.42 -5.07 -4.79
N GLY A 63 -16.29 -6.01 -4.40
CA GLY A 63 -16.46 -7.30 -5.09
C GLY A 63 -15.38 -8.35 -4.79
N LYS A 64 -14.49 -8.11 -3.82
CA LYS A 64 -13.48 -9.08 -3.36
C LYS A 64 -13.86 -9.67 -2.01
N GLU A 65 -13.69 -10.99 -1.87
CA GLU A 65 -13.94 -11.71 -0.60
C GLU A 65 -12.78 -11.54 0.40
N PHE A 66 -11.57 -11.31 -0.12
CA PHE A 66 -10.36 -11.15 0.66
C PHE A 66 -9.41 -10.16 -0.02
N VAL A 67 -8.76 -9.33 0.80
CA VAL A 67 -7.74 -8.38 0.36
C VAL A 67 -6.56 -8.49 1.32
N LEU A 68 -5.37 -8.77 0.78
CA LEU A 68 -4.11 -8.68 1.51
C LEU A 68 -3.53 -7.27 1.30
N ILE A 69 -3.11 -6.63 2.39
CA ILE A 69 -2.44 -5.34 2.35
C ILE A 69 -0.99 -5.55 2.74
N GLU A 70 -0.08 -5.07 1.89
CA GLU A 70 1.32 -4.91 2.24
C GLU A 70 1.57 -3.47 2.70
N GLY A 71 2.13 -3.31 3.90
CA GLY A 71 2.50 -2.00 4.42
C GLY A 71 3.80 -1.48 3.80
N GLY A 72 3.87 -0.17 3.59
CA GLY A 72 5.11 0.47 3.13
C GLY A 72 6.14 0.56 4.26
N SER A 73 7.42 0.44 3.92
CA SER A 73 8.53 0.84 4.79
C SER A 73 9.02 2.22 4.33
N LEU A 74 8.63 3.25 5.09
CA LEU A 74 9.22 4.58 4.99
C LEU A 74 10.24 4.68 6.13
N SER A 75 11.37 5.35 5.87
CA SER A 75 12.45 5.47 6.86
C SER A 75 11.91 5.96 8.20
N ASP A 76 12.41 5.40 9.31
CA ASP A 76 11.98 5.71 10.69
C ASP A 76 11.96 7.22 11.01
N GLU A 77 12.74 8.03 10.30
CA GLU A 77 12.78 9.50 10.46
C GLU A 77 11.54 10.23 9.92
N LEU A 78 10.77 9.61 9.02
CA LEU A 78 9.59 10.20 8.37
C LEU A 78 8.27 9.75 9.01
N VAL A 79 8.31 8.71 9.85
CA VAL A 79 7.10 8.04 10.35
C VAL A 79 7.05 8.19 11.86
N GLY A 80 6.57 9.35 12.32
CA GLY A 80 6.26 9.61 13.73
C GLY A 80 5.07 8.80 14.26
N THR A 81 4.42 8.03 13.40
CA THR A 81 3.11 7.42 13.64
C THR A 81 3.04 6.11 12.85
N ASP A 82 2.92 4.97 13.53
CA ASP A 82 2.82 3.65 12.89
C ASP A 82 1.52 3.55 12.06
N ILE A 83 1.57 4.09 10.84
CA ILE A 83 0.44 4.21 9.91
C ILE A 83 -0.09 2.83 9.54
N ASN A 84 0.78 1.81 9.49
CA ASN A 84 0.39 0.43 9.23
C ASN A 84 -0.49 -0.11 10.37
N SER A 85 -0.09 0.12 11.62
CA SER A 85 -0.93 -0.21 12.78
C SER A 85 -2.25 0.55 12.79
N ARG A 86 -2.24 1.84 12.44
CA ARG A 86 -3.47 2.64 12.36
C ARG A 86 -4.43 2.12 11.29
N ILE A 87 -3.93 1.77 10.11
CA ILE A 87 -4.71 1.18 9.02
C ILE A 87 -5.28 -0.17 9.48
N ALA A 88 -4.44 -1.06 10.02
CA ALA A 88 -4.87 -2.38 10.49
C ALA A 88 -5.99 -2.28 11.54
N ASN A 89 -5.83 -1.41 12.53
CA ASN A 89 -6.86 -1.17 13.56
C ASN A 89 -8.18 -0.67 12.97
N THR A 90 -8.11 0.19 11.96
CA THR A 90 -9.32 0.79 11.37
C THR A 90 -10.07 -0.19 10.48
N LEU A 91 -9.34 -1.09 9.83
CA LEU A 91 -9.91 -2.16 9.03
C LEU A 91 -10.34 -3.37 9.86
N ASP A 92 -10.17 -3.33 11.20
CA ASP A 92 -10.33 -4.46 12.11
C ASP A 92 -9.58 -5.71 11.59
N ALA A 93 -8.39 -5.46 11.04
CA ALA A 93 -7.60 -6.45 10.34
C ALA A 93 -6.41 -6.90 11.21
N PRO A 94 -6.11 -8.21 11.25
CA PRO A 94 -4.91 -8.68 11.93
C PRO A 94 -3.66 -8.17 11.21
N SER A 95 -2.81 -7.43 11.92
CA SER A 95 -1.49 -7.01 11.43
C SER A 95 -0.43 -8.07 11.76
N MET A 96 0.37 -8.46 10.77
CA MET A 96 1.57 -9.27 10.99
C MET A 96 2.80 -8.38 10.81
N CYS A 97 3.49 -8.07 11.90
CA CYS A 97 4.81 -7.42 11.84
C CYS A 97 5.87 -8.51 11.66
N GLY A 98 6.67 -8.40 10.60
CA GLY A 98 7.83 -9.26 10.32
C GLY A 98 9.13 -8.51 10.55
#